data_AF-A0A1H2TWP4-F1
#
_entry.id   AF-A0A1H2TWP4-F1
#
_cell.length_a   1.000
_cell.length_b   1.000
_cell.length_c   1.000
_cell.angle_alpha   90.00
_cell.angle_beta   90.00
_cell.angle_gamma   90.00
#
_symmetry.space_group_name_H-M   'P 1'
#
loop_
_entity.id
_entity.type
_entity.pdbx_description
1 polymer ?
#
loop_
_entity_poly.entity_id
_entity_poly.type
_entity_poly.pdbx_seq_one_letter_code
_entity_poly.pdbx_strand_id
1 'polypeptide(L)'
;MGLSAEQLADTTEPRPSAETWSEADLALLAAVDQLDATASLDDAMWARLRDRYSDPQLVELVVLIGWYRTIGYLCNALDLEPESWATPWPGG
;
A
#
# COMPACT_ATOMS: atom_id res chain seq x y z
N MET A 1 -3.39 -15.86 -8.59
CA MET A 1 -3.06 -14.48 -9.00
C MET A 1 -3.20 -13.63 -7.76
N GLY A 2 -2.12 -13.00 -7.32
CA GLY A 2 -2.04 -12.31 -6.02
C GLY A 2 -0.64 -12.44 -5.43
N LEU A 3 -0.41 -11.75 -4.32
CA LEU A 3 0.85 -11.83 -3.57
C LEU A 3 1.11 -13.26 -3.08
N SER A 4 2.38 -13.65 -3.02
CA SER A 4 2.78 -14.89 -2.34
C SER A 4 2.56 -14.77 -0.83
N ALA A 5 2.56 -15.90 -0.11
CA ALA A 5 2.47 -15.86 1.36
C ALA A 5 3.64 -15.10 2.00
N GLU A 6 4.83 -15.20 1.40
CA GLU A 6 6.03 -14.47 1.80
C GLU A 6 5.85 -12.96 1.59
N GLN A 7 5.39 -12.55 0.40
CA GLN A 7 5.08 -11.15 0.12
C GLN A 7 4.01 -10.60 1.06
N LEU A 8 2.94 -11.36 1.30
CA LEU A 8 1.88 -10.93 2.21
C LEU A 8 2.42 -10.72 3.64
N ALA A 9 3.22 -11.64 4.16
CA ALA A 9 3.85 -11.48 5.46
C ALA A 9 4.77 -10.24 5.48
N ASP A 10 5.57 -10.04 4.44
CA ASP A 10 6.51 -8.93 4.34
C ASP A 10 5.82 -7.56 4.27
N THR A 11 4.56 -7.46 3.82
CA THR A 11 3.78 -6.20 3.90
C THR A 11 3.46 -5.74 5.33
N THR A 12 3.64 -6.61 6.32
CA THR A 12 3.39 -6.26 7.73
C THR A 12 4.65 -5.76 8.44
N GLU A 13 5.80 -5.83 7.76
CA GLU A 13 7.08 -5.35 8.29
C GLU A 13 7.27 -3.85 8.01
N PRO A 14 7.92 -3.09 8.91
CA PRO A 14 8.16 -1.66 8.70
C PRO A 14 9.02 -1.31 7.47
N ARG A 15 9.76 -2.29 6.93
CA ARG A 15 10.60 -2.15 5.74
C ARG A 15 10.58 -3.44 4.93
N PRO A 16 9.84 -3.48 3.81
CA PRO A 16 9.78 -4.64 2.93
C PRO A 16 11.16 -4.99 2.33
N SER A 17 11.41 -6.28 2.12
CA SER A 17 12.69 -6.81 1.65
C SER A 17 12.90 -6.66 0.14
N ALA A 18 14.08 -6.23 -0.27
CA ALA A 18 14.47 -6.21 -1.69
C ALA A 18 14.69 -7.60 -2.30
N GLU A 19 14.73 -8.66 -1.48
CA GLU A 19 14.77 -10.04 -1.97
C GLU A 19 13.35 -10.54 -2.35
N THR A 20 12.32 -9.95 -1.75
CA THR A 20 10.91 -10.38 -1.88
C THR A 20 10.13 -9.54 -2.91
N TRP A 21 10.59 -8.33 -3.20
CA TRP A 21 9.91 -7.35 -4.06
C TRP A 21 10.82 -6.82 -5.17
N SER A 22 10.22 -6.50 -6.32
CA SER A 22 10.94 -5.75 -7.34
C SER A 22 11.14 -4.29 -6.92
N GLU A 23 12.11 -3.59 -7.54
CA GLU A 23 12.32 -2.15 -7.27
C GLU A 23 11.06 -1.31 -7.53
N ALA A 24 10.25 -1.70 -8.51
CA ALA A 24 8.99 -1.03 -8.82
C ALA A 24 7.94 -1.25 -7.71
N ASP A 25 7.84 -2.47 -7.19
CA ASP A 25 6.91 -2.77 -6.09
C ASP A 25 7.34 -2.05 -4.80
N LEU A 26 8.64 -2.01 -4.51
CA LEU A 26 9.18 -1.23 -3.39
C LEU A 26 8.89 0.27 -3.52
N ALA A 27 8.93 0.83 -4.74
CA ALA A 27 8.55 2.22 -4.97
C ALA A 27 7.05 2.44 -4.72
N LEU A 28 6.19 1.50 -5.10
CA LEU A 28 4.75 1.56 -4.79
C LEU A 28 4.50 1.48 -3.28
N LEU A 29 5.09 0.51 -2.58
CA LEU A 29 4.94 0.37 -1.12
C LEU A 29 5.41 1.63 -0.39
N ALA A 30 6.56 2.18 -0.76
CA ALA A 30 7.06 3.42 -0.18
C ALA A 30 6.16 4.64 -0.49
N ALA A 31 5.52 4.68 -1.67
CA ALA A 31 4.56 5.73 -2.00
C ALA A 31 3.27 5.61 -1.15
N VAL A 32 2.80 4.39 -0.88
CA VAL A 32 1.68 4.15 0.05
C VAL A 32 2.02 4.69 1.43
N ASP A 33 3.19 4.34 1.97
CA ASP A 33 3.63 4.79 3.30
C ASP A 33 3.74 6.31 3.39
N GLN A 34 4.35 6.95 2.37
CA GLN A 34 4.51 8.40 2.37
C GLN A 34 3.16 9.12 2.28
N LEU A 35 2.24 8.63 1.44
CA LEU A 35 0.91 9.23 1.28
C LEU A 35 0.04 9.00 2.52
N ASP A 36 0.13 7.85 3.17
CA ASP A 36 -0.56 7.61 4.45
C ASP A 36 -0.04 8.55 5.54
N ALA A 37 1.28 8.68 5.67
CA ALA A 37 1.90 9.50 6.71
C ALA A 37 1.68 11.01 6.51
N THR A 38 1.75 11.49 5.26
CA THR A 38 1.86 12.94 4.98
C THR A 38 0.76 13.51 4.10
N ALA A 39 -0.11 12.66 3.53
CA ALA A 39 -1.09 13.04 2.51
C ALA A 39 -0.46 13.75 1.29
N SER A 40 0.83 13.54 1.05
CA SER A 40 1.59 14.10 -0.07
C SER A 40 2.68 13.12 -0.53
N LEU A 41 3.21 13.34 -1.73
CA LEU A 41 4.40 12.67 -2.24
C LEU A 41 5.42 13.75 -2.61
N ASP A 42 6.68 13.54 -2.22
CA ASP A 42 7.75 14.47 -2.57
C ASP A 42 8.23 14.29 -4.02
N ASP A 43 9.02 15.25 -4.49
CA ASP A 43 9.53 15.25 -5.87
C ASP A 43 10.40 14.02 -6.18
N ALA A 44 11.12 13.49 -5.19
CA ALA A 44 11.96 12.31 -5.37
C ALA A 44 11.11 11.06 -5.57
N MET A 45 10.02 10.90 -4.83
CA MET A 45 9.06 9.83 -5.00
C MET A 45 8.35 9.93 -6.35
N TRP A 46 7.90 11.13 -6.71
CA TRP A 46 7.31 11.36 -8.02
C TRP A 46 8.25 11.02 -9.18
N ALA A 47 9.52 11.37 -9.08
CA ALA A 47 10.53 11.00 -10.07
C ALA A 47 10.67 9.48 -10.20
N ARG A 48 10.83 8.77 -9.07
CA ARG A 48 10.95 7.30 -9.05
C ARG A 48 9.74 6.61 -9.67
N LEU A 49 8.53 7.10 -9.40
CA LEU A 49 7.31 6.50 -9.95
C LEU A 49 7.17 6.77 -11.46
N ARG A 50 7.56 7.96 -11.94
CA ARG A 50 7.51 8.33 -13.36
C ARG A 50 8.43 7.52 -14.26
N ASP A 51 9.49 6.92 -13.70
CA ASP A 51 10.35 6.00 -14.45
C ASP A 51 9.60 4.75 -14.93
N ARG A 52 8.45 4.41 -14.30
CA ARG A 52 7.71 3.19 -14.58
C ARG A 52 6.25 3.39 -14.96
N TYR A 53 5.62 4.45 -14.49
CA TYR A 53 4.18 4.70 -14.64
C TYR A 53 3.91 5.98 -15.43
N SER A 54 2.86 5.92 -16.24
CA SER A 54 2.33 7.10 -16.95
C SER A 54 1.54 8.02 -16.00
N ASP A 55 1.37 9.28 -16.36
CA ASP A 55 0.60 10.25 -15.56
C ASP A 55 -0.83 9.77 -15.22
N PRO A 56 -1.60 9.13 -16.12
CA PRO A 56 -2.91 8.57 -15.75
C PRO A 56 -2.83 7.47 -14.68
N GLN A 57 -1.84 6.58 -14.77
CA GLN A 57 -1.62 5.51 -13.78
C GLN A 57 -1.21 6.09 -12.41
N LEU A 58 -0.45 7.18 -12.43
CA LEU A 58 -0.04 7.89 -11.22
C LEU A 58 -1.22 8.56 -10.52
N VAL A 59 -2.12 9.18 -11.28
CA VAL A 59 -3.37 9.71 -10.73
C VAL A 59 -4.22 8.58 -10.13
N GLU A 60 -4.38 7.47 -10.86
CA GLU A 60 -5.12 6.30 -10.39
C GLU A 60 -4.52 5.72 -9.10
N LEU A 61 -3.19 5.64 -9.01
CA LEU A 61 -2.49 5.18 -7.81
C LEU A 61 -2.87 6.00 -6.58
N VAL A 62 -2.78 7.33 -6.67
CA VAL A 62 -3.13 8.23 -5.56
C VAL A 62 -4.60 8.08 -5.16
N VAL A 63 -5.50 7.97 -6.14
CA VAL A 63 -6.93 7.74 -5.88
C VAL A 63 -7.16 6.41 -5.16
N LEU A 64 -6.54 5.32 -5.64
CA LEU A 64 -6.69 4.00 -5.04
C LEU A 64 -6.20 3.96 -3.58
N ILE A 65 -5.04 4.56 -3.31
CA ILE A 65 -4.51 4.61 -1.93
C ILE A 65 -5.47 5.39 -1.01
N GLY A 66 -5.95 6.56 -1.46
CA GLY A 66 -6.93 7.35 -0.70
C GLY A 66 -8.25 6.62 -0.49
N TRP A 67 -8.70 5.84 -1.48
CA TRP A 67 -9.93 5.07 -1.40
C TRP A 67 -9.85 3.96 -0.35
N TYR A 68 -8.77 3.17 -0.35
CA TYR A 68 -8.56 2.13 0.66
C TYR A 68 -8.38 2.70 2.07
N ARG A 69 -7.72 3.85 2.22
CA ARG A 69 -7.66 4.55 3.51
C ARG A 69 -9.05 4.97 4.01
N THR A 70 -9.89 5.47 3.11
CA THR A 70 -11.28 5.84 3.43
C THR A 70 -12.09 4.63 3.89
N ILE A 71 -11.96 3.50 3.19
CA ILE A 71 -12.61 2.24 3.60
C ILE A 71 -12.12 1.80 4.98
N GLY A 72 -10.81 1.81 5.22
CA GLY A 72 -10.23 1.46 6.52
C GLY A 72 -10.78 2.33 7.65
N TYR A 73 -10.93 3.64 7.42
CA TYR A 73 -11.58 4.53 8.38
C TYR A 73 -13.02 4.16 8.66
N LEU A 74 -13.80 3.82 7.63
CA LEU A 74 -15.19 3.38 7.81
C LEU A 74 -15.26 2.09 8.62
N CYS A 75 -14.45 1.08 8.28
CA CYS A 75 -14.42 -0.19 9.00
C CYS A 75 -14.08 0.01 10.48
N ASN A 76 -13.04 0.79 10.76
CA ASN A 76 -12.57 1.04 12.13
C ASN A 76 -13.54 1.92 12.93
N ALA A 77 -14.09 2.98 12.33
CA ALA A 77 -14.98 3.90 13.03
C ALA A 77 -16.37 3.31 13.33
N LEU A 78 -16.81 2.35 12.51
CA LEU A 78 -18.08 1.64 12.69
C LEU A 78 -17.94 0.32 13.47
N ASP A 79 -16.72 -0.04 13.88
CA ASP A 79 -16.42 -1.29 14.59
C ASP A 79 -17.02 -2.52 13.88
N LEU A 80 -16.77 -2.62 12.57
CA LEU A 80 -17.31 -3.70 11.76
C LEU A 80 -16.70 -5.05 12.18
N GLU A 81 -17.56 -6.05 12.37
CA GLU A 81 -17.11 -7.41 12.68
C GLU A 81 -16.27 -7.97 11.52
N PRO A 82 -15.08 -8.56 11.79
CA PRO A 82 -14.28 -9.22 10.77
C PRO A 82 -15.04 -10.35 10.10
N GLU A 83 -14.85 -10.53 8.79
CA GLU A 83 -15.48 -11.63 8.08
C GLU A 83 -14.90 -12.98 8.51
N SER A 84 -15.75 -13.99 8.69
CA SER A 84 -15.36 -15.32 9.18
C SER A 84 -14.38 -16.08 8.28
N TRP A 85 -14.22 -15.63 7.03
CA TRP A 85 -13.31 -16.20 6.04
C TRP A 85 -12.02 -15.39 5.87
N ALA A 86 -11.93 -14.18 6.43
CA ALA A 86 -10.76 -13.33 6.29
C ALA A 86 -9.60 -13.84 7.15
N THR A 87 -8.37 -13.70 6.62
CA THR A 87 -7.16 -13.98 7.40
C THR A 87 -7.03 -12.92 8.51
N PRO A 88 -6.88 -13.32 9.79
CA PRO A 88 -6.68 -12.36 10.88
C PRO A 88 -5.42 -11.52 10.69
N TRP A 89 -5.45 -10.27 11.16
CA TRP A 89 -4.26 -9.44 11.20
C TRP A 89 -3.18 -10.09 12.09
N PRO A 90 -1.89 -10.14 11.68
CA PRO A 90 -0.85 -10.82 12.45
C PRO A 90 -0.55 -10.19 13.82
N GLY A 91 -0.88 -8.90 14.01
CA GLY A 91 -0.52 -8.11 15.20
C GLY A 91 -1.48 -8.20 16.40
N GLY A 92 -2.66 -8.81 16.26
CA GLY A 92 -3.68 -8.89 17.31
C GLY A 92 -4.50 -7.62 17.52
#